data_AF-A0A349E8K5-F1
#
_entry.id   AF-A0A349E8K5-F1
#
_cell.length_a   1.000
_cell.length_b   1.000
_cell.length_c   1.000
_cell.angle_alpha   90.00
_cell.angle_beta   90.00
_cell.angle_gamma   90.00
#
_symmetry.space_group_name_H-M   'P 1'
#
loop_
_entity.id
_entity.type
_entity.pdbx_description
1 polymer ?
#
loop_
_entity_poly.entity_id
_entity_poly.type
_entity_poly.pdbx_seq_one_letter_code
_entity_poly.pdbx_strand_id
1 'polypeptide(L)'
;MQRTGLLIVPGIIAVALFLGLNTFNSPGNNPNNPSTAANLDFNAYSEGINTILYDVDGRINYTLQAQRQVHYNDDTSELQKPFIRLFQDGDSRWNIVADSGKISSFETASNTRVDRIELIGDVQVY
;
A
#
# COMPACT_ATOMS: atom_id res chain seq x y z
N MET A 1 21.65 -18.61 -66.41
CA MET A 1 21.38 -18.87 -64.98
C MET A 1 22.61 -18.45 -64.17
N GLN A 2 22.37 -17.86 -62.99
CA GLN A 2 23.31 -17.48 -61.91
C GLN A 2 24.30 -16.32 -62.15
N ARG A 3 23.82 -15.07 -61.96
CA ARG A 3 24.64 -13.87 -61.66
C ARG A 3 24.21 -13.18 -60.35
N THR A 4 23.73 -13.95 -59.37
CA THR A 4 23.28 -13.43 -58.05
C THR A 4 24.35 -13.54 -56.95
N GLY A 5 25.51 -14.15 -57.24
CA GLY A 5 26.57 -14.36 -56.24
C GLY A 5 27.31 -13.10 -55.78
N LEU A 6 27.25 -11.99 -56.55
CA LEU A 6 28.05 -10.79 -56.25
C LEU A 6 27.41 -9.86 -55.20
N LEU A 7 26.13 -10.04 -54.85
CA LEU A 7 25.42 -9.22 -53.85
C LEU A 7 25.27 -9.89 -52.49
N ILE A 8 25.62 -11.17 -52.36
CA ILE A 8 25.51 -11.91 -51.08
C ILE A 8 26.56 -11.43 -50.08
N VAL A 9 27.79 -11.15 -50.55
CA VAL A 9 28.90 -10.73 -49.71
C VAL A 9 28.61 -9.42 -48.95
N PRO A 10 28.19 -8.31 -49.60
CA PRO A 10 27.86 -7.09 -48.86
C PRO A 10 26.65 -7.25 -47.92
N GLY A 11 25.68 -8.12 -48.28
CA GLY A 11 24.54 -8.44 -47.42
C GLY A 11 24.94 -9.14 -46.12
N ILE A 12 25.84 -10.13 -46.19
CA ILE A 12 26.34 -10.84 -45.02
C ILE A 12 27.14 -9.89 -44.11
N ILE A 13 27.94 -8.99 -44.69
CA ILE A 13 28.72 -8.00 -43.93
C ILE A 13 27.80 -7.02 -43.20
N ALA A 14 26.73 -6.55 -43.86
CA ALA A 14 25.75 -5.66 -43.24
C ALA A 14 25.01 -6.33 -42.06
N VAL A 15 24.63 -7.60 -42.20
CA VAL A 15 23.98 -8.36 -41.12
C VAL A 15 24.94 -8.60 -39.94
N ALA A 16 26.20 -8.94 -40.22
CA ALA A 16 27.22 -9.13 -39.19
C ALA A 16 27.53 -7.84 -38.42
N LEU A 17 27.61 -6.70 -39.11
CA LEU A 17 27.78 -5.38 -38.48
C LEU A 17 26.57 -4.99 -37.63
N PHE A 18 25.35 -5.22 -38.12
CA PHE A 18 24.12 -4.92 -37.39
C PHE A 18 24.02 -5.75 -36.09
N LEU A 19 24.30 -7.05 -36.16
CA LEU A 19 24.32 -7.91 -34.97
C LEU A 19 25.43 -7.51 -34.00
N GLY A 20 26.64 -7.23 -34.51
CA GLY A 20 27.77 -6.78 -33.69
C GLY A 20 27.44 -5.49 -32.92
N LEU A 21 26.96 -4.46 -33.60
CA LEU A 21 26.59 -3.18 -32.98
C LEU A 21 25.42 -3.33 -32.00
N ASN A 22 24.44 -4.19 -32.30
CA ASN A 22 23.31 -4.41 -31.39
C ASN A 22 23.71 -5.15 -30.10
N THR A 23 24.81 -5.92 -30.12
CA THR A 23 25.33 -6.60 -28.92
C THR A 23 26.03 -5.62 -27.96
N PHE A 24 26.59 -4.53 -28.47
CA PHE A 24 27.16 -3.44 -27.66
C PHE A 24 26.12 -2.42 -27.20
N ASN A 25 24.94 -2.41 -27.81
CA ASN A 25 23.77 -1.64 -27.38
C ASN A 25 22.94 -2.35 -26.30
N SER A 26 23.55 -3.29 -25.56
CA SER A 26 23.01 -3.66 -24.26
C SER A 26 23.02 -2.38 -23.42
N PRO A 27 21.85 -1.83 -23.00
CA PRO A 27 21.85 -0.76 -22.01
C PRO A 27 22.65 -1.33 -20.86
N GLY A 28 23.82 -0.76 -20.60
CA GLY A 28 24.70 -1.25 -19.56
C GLY A 28 23.85 -1.43 -18.32
N ASN A 29 23.75 -2.66 -17.83
CA ASN A 29 23.37 -2.94 -16.46
C ASN A 29 24.38 -2.17 -15.62
N ASN A 30 24.05 -0.92 -15.32
CA ASN A 30 24.74 -0.14 -14.34
C ASN A 30 24.54 -0.92 -13.04
N PRO A 31 25.60 -1.42 -12.39
CA PRO A 31 25.48 -2.18 -11.15
C PRO A 31 25.00 -1.31 -9.98
N ASN A 32 24.65 -0.05 -10.24
CA ASN A 32 23.72 0.71 -9.43
C ASN A 32 22.33 0.07 -9.56
N ASN A 33 22.20 -1.08 -8.88
CA ASN A 33 20.97 -1.78 -8.60
C ASN A 33 19.82 -0.78 -8.52
N PRO A 34 18.68 -1.01 -9.19
CA PRO A 34 17.45 -0.33 -8.78
C PRO A 34 17.37 -0.58 -7.28
N SER A 35 17.36 0.53 -6.52
CA SER A 35 17.17 0.56 -5.08
C SER A 35 16.30 -0.62 -4.73
N THR A 36 16.83 -1.62 -4.01
CA THR A 36 16.02 -2.68 -3.44
C THR A 36 14.85 -1.93 -2.85
N ALA A 37 13.69 -1.96 -3.51
CA ALA A 37 12.52 -1.26 -3.02
C ALA A 37 12.38 -1.84 -1.63
N ALA A 38 12.66 -1.01 -0.61
CA ALA A 38 12.64 -1.47 0.75
C ALA A 38 11.31 -2.20 0.86
N ASN A 39 11.33 -3.48 1.27
CA ASN A 39 10.10 -4.24 1.38
C ASN A 39 9.31 -3.52 2.48
N LEU A 40 8.45 -2.60 2.04
CA LEU A 40 7.64 -1.78 2.91
C LEU A 40 6.62 -2.75 3.48
N ASP A 41 6.62 -2.89 4.79
CA ASP A 41 5.69 -3.79 5.45
C ASP A 41 4.25 -3.25 5.48
N PHE A 42 3.99 -2.20 4.70
CA PHE A 42 2.70 -1.57 4.56
C PHE A 42 2.16 -1.68 3.14
N ASN A 43 0.85 -1.87 3.05
CA ASN A 43 0.11 -1.94 1.79
C ASN A 43 -0.78 -0.70 1.56
N ALA A 44 -1.00 0.12 2.60
CA ALA A 44 -1.70 1.40 2.45
C ALA A 44 -1.16 2.48 3.40
N TYR A 45 -1.22 3.71 2.93
CA TYR A 45 -0.82 4.91 3.66
C TYR A 45 -1.83 6.02 3.38
N SER A 46 -2.19 6.79 4.40
CA SER A 46 -3.11 7.92 4.25
C SER A 46 -2.83 9.02 5.27
N GLU A 47 -3.06 10.27 4.89
CA GLU A 47 -3.01 11.45 5.76
C GLU A 47 -4.37 12.15 5.77
N GLY A 48 -4.77 12.71 6.91
CA GLY A 48 -6.02 13.45 7.06
C GLY A 48 -7.26 12.60 6.79
N ILE A 49 -7.34 11.41 7.38
CA ILE A 49 -8.44 10.48 7.13
C ILE A 49 -9.72 10.87 7.88
N ASN A 50 -10.86 10.49 7.30
CA ASN A 50 -12.17 10.53 7.94
C ASN A 50 -12.99 9.31 7.48
N THR A 51 -13.13 8.33 8.37
CA THR A 51 -13.82 7.06 8.13
C THR A 51 -15.15 7.07 8.86
N ILE A 52 -16.20 6.55 8.23
CA ILE A 52 -17.53 6.36 8.82
C ILE A 52 -17.86 4.88 8.74
N LEU A 53 -18.07 4.24 9.89
CA LEU A 53 -18.55 2.86 9.95
C LEU A 53 -20.05 2.85 10.23
N TYR A 54 -20.79 2.07 9.44
CA TYR A 54 -22.22 1.86 9.62
C TYR A 54 -22.49 0.48 10.26
N ASP A 55 -23.58 0.37 11.00
CA ASP A 55 -24.10 -0.90 11.51
C ASP A 55 -24.95 -1.63 10.44
N VAL A 56 -25.49 -2.79 10.81
CA VAL A 56 -26.30 -3.65 9.93
C VAL A 56 -27.61 -3.00 9.49
N ASP A 57 -28.11 -2.03 10.25
CA ASP A 57 -29.33 -1.27 9.97
C ASP A 57 -29.04 0.01 9.15
N GLY A 58 -27.77 0.24 8.79
CA GLY A 58 -27.32 1.41 8.03
C GLY A 58 -27.20 2.69 8.85
N ARG A 59 -27.22 2.60 10.18
CA ARG A 59 -26.99 3.75 11.08
C ARG A 59 -25.50 3.91 11.32
N ILE A 60 -25.06 5.12 11.65
CA ILE A 60 -23.65 5.36 11.99
C ILE A 60 -23.35 4.64 13.30
N ASN A 61 -22.36 3.76 13.29
CA ASN A 61 -21.81 3.10 14.47
C ASN A 61 -20.71 3.98 15.09
N TYR A 62 -19.70 4.34 14.29
CA TYR A 62 -18.68 5.30 14.69
C TYR A 62 -18.08 6.07 13.52
N THR A 63 -17.45 7.21 13.83
CA THR A 63 -16.53 7.89 12.92
C THR A 63 -15.12 7.88 13.48
N LEU A 64 -14.12 7.69 12.63
CA LEU A 64 -12.70 7.72 12.96
C LEU A 64 -12.00 8.77 12.10
N GLN A 65 -11.44 9.78 12.73
CA GLN A 65 -10.54 10.75 12.09
C GLN A 65 -9.13 10.56 12.63
N ALA A 66 -8.11 10.75 11.80
CA ALA A 66 -6.72 10.71 12.23
C ALA A 66 -5.85 11.57 11.32
N GLN A 67 -4.75 12.09 11.87
CA GLN A 67 -3.76 12.84 11.08
C GLN A 67 -3.05 11.95 10.07
N ARG A 68 -2.79 10.70 10.43
CA ARG A 68 -2.19 9.69 9.56
C ARG A 68 -2.71 8.31 9.92
N GLN A 69 -2.85 7.46 8.91
CA GLN A 69 -3.03 6.02 9.05
C GLN A 69 -2.01 5.27 8.18
N VAL A 70 -1.41 4.22 8.73
CA VAL A 70 -0.58 3.25 8.00
C VAL A 70 -1.20 1.88 8.19
N HIS A 71 -1.49 1.17 7.10
CA HIS A 71 -2.01 -0.19 7.13
C HIS A 71 -0.94 -1.18 6.69
N TYR A 72 -0.67 -2.16 7.54
CA TYR A 72 0.40 -3.13 7.39
C TYR A 72 -0.10 -4.41 6.71
N ASN A 73 0.84 -5.19 6.19
CA ASN A 73 0.53 -6.48 5.53
C ASN A 73 -0.02 -7.53 6.51
N ASP A 74 0.12 -7.33 7.81
CA ASP A 74 -0.38 -8.21 8.88
C ASP A 74 -1.80 -7.85 9.35
N ASP A 75 -2.54 -7.09 8.53
CA ASP A 75 -3.86 -6.52 8.81
C ASP A 75 -3.91 -5.51 9.97
N THR A 76 -2.79 -5.10 10.54
CA THR A 76 -2.78 -4.04 11.56
C THR A 76 -2.83 -2.66 10.93
N SER A 77 -3.35 -1.68 11.66
CA SER A 77 -3.25 -0.26 11.28
C SER A 77 -2.76 0.59 12.43
N GLU A 78 -1.84 1.50 12.16
CA GLU A 78 -1.41 2.53 13.11
C GLU A 78 -2.08 3.86 12.78
N LEU A 79 -2.50 4.57 13.82
CA LEU A 79 -3.20 5.85 13.76
C LEU A 79 -2.40 6.91 14.51
N GLN A 80 -2.21 8.08 13.91
CA GLN A 80 -1.66 9.25 14.59
C GLN A 80 -2.77 10.24 14.95
N LYS A 81 -2.83 10.63 16.22
CA LYS A 81 -3.82 11.53 16.80
C LYS A 81 -5.26 11.19 16.40
N PRO A 82 -5.74 9.98 16.73
CA PRO A 82 -7.10 9.59 16.42
C PRO A 82 -8.12 10.43 17.19
N PHE A 83 -9.21 10.79 16.51
CA PHE A 83 -10.45 11.31 17.09
C PHE A 83 -11.57 10.36 16.70
N ILE A 84 -12.11 9.64 17.68
CA ILE A 84 -13.16 8.64 17.50
C ILE A 84 -14.46 9.20 18.08
N ARG A 85 -15.54 9.08 17.33
CA ARG A 85 -16.88 9.41 17.81
C ARG A 85 -17.77 8.19 17.74
N LEU A 86 -18.31 7.78 18.89
CA LEU A 86 -19.22 6.66 19.02
C LEU A 86 -20.66 7.16 19.04
N PHE A 87 -21.53 6.43 18.34
CA PHE A 87 -22.93 6.78 18.21
C PHE A 87 -23.80 5.71 18.87
N GLN A 88 -24.91 6.14 19.47
CA GLN A 88 -25.97 5.27 19.94
C GLN A 88 -27.30 5.87 19.49
N ASP A 89 -28.14 5.05 18.86
CA ASP A 89 -29.44 5.49 18.34
C ASP A 89 -29.37 6.68 17.37
N GLY A 90 -28.23 6.84 16.69
CA GLY A 90 -27.96 7.94 15.75
C GLY A 90 -27.37 9.20 16.39
N ASP A 91 -27.31 9.28 17.71
CA ASP A 91 -26.73 10.40 18.44
C ASP A 91 -25.28 10.12 18.84
N SER A 92 -24.42 11.13 18.69
CA SER A 92 -23.04 11.08 19.19
C SER A 92 -23.05 11.06 20.71
N ARG A 93 -22.52 9.99 21.31
CA ARG A 93 -22.53 9.80 22.77
C ARG A 93 -21.17 9.98 23.41
N TRP A 94 -20.12 9.56 22.73
CA TRP A 94 -18.76 9.62 23.26
C TRP A 94 -17.80 10.07 22.18
N ASN A 95 -16.93 11.01 22.54
CA ASN A 95 -15.77 11.39 21.75
C ASN A 95 -14.53 10.90 22.50
N ILE A 96 -13.61 10.28 21.76
CA ILE A 96 -12.38 9.72 22.30
C ILE A 96 -11.21 10.31 21.52
N VAL A 97 -10.23 10.84 22.24
CA VAL A 97 -8.96 11.31 21.67
C VAL A 97 -7.80 10.56 22.30
N ALA A 98 -6.72 10.43 21.55
CA ALA A 98 -5.44 9.91 22.02
C ALA A 98 -4.29 10.46 21.15
N ASP A 99 -3.06 10.27 21.57
CA ASP A 99 -1.88 10.61 20.76
C ASP A 99 -1.66 9.62 19.61
N SER A 100 -1.98 8.35 19.85
CA SER A 100 -1.82 7.26 18.89
C SER A 100 -2.85 6.15 19.10
N GLY A 101 -3.05 5.34 18.07
CA GLY A 101 -3.87 4.13 18.17
C GLY A 101 -3.39 3.01 17.27
N LYS A 102 -3.76 1.78 17.61
CA LYS A 102 -3.51 0.57 16.81
C LYS A 102 -4.81 -0.20 16.60
N ILE A 103 -5.15 -0.48 15.35
CA ILE A 103 -6.24 -1.38 14.98
C ILE A 103 -5.64 -2.76 14.71
N SER A 104 -6.21 -3.79 15.31
CA SER A 104 -5.87 -5.19 15.03
C SER A 104 -7.15 -6.02 14.92
N SER A 105 -7.12 -7.01 14.04
CA SER A 105 -8.19 -8.00 13.90
C SER A 105 -7.72 -9.33 14.44
N PHE A 106 -8.56 -10.00 15.21
CA PHE A 106 -8.28 -11.36 15.69
C PHE A 106 -9.51 -12.25 15.50
N GLU A 107 -9.27 -13.53 15.26
CA GLU A 107 -10.34 -14.52 15.22
C GLU A 107 -10.62 -15.04 16.63
N THR A 108 -11.88 -14.99 17.04
CA THR A 108 -12.33 -15.64 18.26
C THR A 108 -12.52 -17.14 18.02
N ALA A 109 -12.59 -17.95 19.10
CA ALA A 109 -12.83 -19.39 19.04
C ALA A 109 -14.11 -19.81 18.28
N SER A 110 -15.04 -18.87 18.04
CA SER A 110 -16.25 -19.03 17.23
C SER A 110 -16.08 -18.66 15.75
N ASN A 111 -14.84 -18.46 15.26
CA ASN A 111 -14.50 -17.97 13.91
C ASN A 111 -15.14 -16.62 13.58
N THR A 112 -15.35 -15.78 14.61
CA THR A 112 -15.86 -14.42 14.43
C THR A 112 -14.65 -13.48 14.39
N ARG A 113 -14.52 -12.67 13.33
CA ARG A 113 -13.50 -11.62 13.27
C ARG A 113 -13.91 -10.49 14.19
N VAL A 114 -13.06 -10.16 15.15
CA VAL A 114 -13.26 -9.04 16.07
C VAL A 114 -12.16 -8.03 15.83
N ASP A 115 -12.55 -6.79 15.57
CA ASP A 115 -11.63 -5.67 15.44
C ASP A 115 -11.47 -4.99 16.80
N ARG A 116 -10.22 -4.74 17.20
CA ARG A 116 -9.86 -4.01 18.42
C ARG A 116 -9.10 -2.76 18.06
N ILE A 117 -9.43 -1.67 18.74
CA ILE A 117 -8.68 -0.42 18.69
C ILE A 117 -8.03 -0.20 20.06
N GLU A 118 -6.70 -0.18 20.10
CA GLU A 118 -5.91 0.18 21.27
C GLU A 118 -5.50 1.66 21.14
N LEU A 119 -5.64 2.43 22.22
CA LEU A 119 -5.35 3.86 22.25
C LEU A 119 -4.27 4.16 23.29
N ILE A 120 -3.28 4.96 22.91
CA ILE A 120 -2.07 5.17 23.71
C ILE A 120 -1.70 6.67 23.69
N GLY A 121 -1.39 7.19 24.88
CA GLY A 121 -1.01 8.60 25.11
C GLY A 121 -2.23 9.51 25.24
N ASP A 122 -2.28 10.26 26.34
CA ASP A 122 -3.29 11.29 26.66
C ASP A 122 -4.73 10.92 26.27
N VAL A 123 -5.12 9.68 26.57
CA VAL A 123 -6.45 9.17 26.22
C VAL A 123 -7.53 9.90 27.04
N GLN A 124 -8.46 10.56 26.36
CA GLN A 124 -9.58 11.27 27.00
C GLN A 124 -10.90 10.85 26.37
N VAL A 125 -11.93 10.76 27.20
CA VAL A 125 -13.31 10.43 26.80
C VAL A 125 -14.24 11.51 27.32
N TYR A 126 -15.08 12.07 26.44
CA TYR A 126 -16.04 13.13 26.79
C TYR A 126 -17.28 13.16 25.90
#